data_AF-A0A1T4T9F7-F1
#
_entry.id   AF-A0A1T4T9F7-F1
#
_cell.length_a   1.000
_cell.length_b   1.000
_cell.length_c   1.000
_cell.angle_alpha   90.00
_cell.angle_beta   90.00
_cell.angle_gamma   90.00
#
_symmetry.space_group_name_H-M   'P 1'
#
loop_
_entity.id
_entity.type
_entity.pdbx_description
1 polymer ?
#
loop_
_entity_poly.entity_id
_entity_poly.type
_entity_poly.pdbx_seq_one_letter_code
_entity_poly.pdbx_strand_id
1 'polypeptide(L)'
;MVFIICVAINYLFVTISWFMRCLNEEIARKANKEDQCKGAFWEGRFKSQALLDQQALLSCMMYVDLNPIRAGVAPSLEQSDFTSIQQRIREYHQPKISRSNKASPSANHFQLLPFVGAEHSAKTAGINVAFADYLELIDWTGRCLRNDKKGFIASNQPKILQQLGITSDAWLEHSEQFMERYANVSGKWSRMCAFKQHAGGHWCKGKSASHQLHPK
;
A
#
# COMPACT_ATOMS: atom_id res chain seq x y z
N MET A 1 4.80 14.19 -7.24
CA MET A 1 4.02 12.94 -7.10
C MET A 1 4.99 11.83 -6.70
N VAL A 2 4.99 11.39 -5.45
CA VAL A 2 5.91 10.34 -4.99
C VAL A 2 5.33 9.00 -5.44
N PHE A 3 5.87 8.41 -6.50
CA PHE A 3 5.59 7.03 -6.86
C PHE A 3 6.22 6.13 -5.80
N ILE A 4 5.39 5.59 -4.91
CA ILE A 4 5.82 4.58 -3.94
C ILE A 4 5.66 3.22 -4.59
N ILE A 5 6.78 2.56 -4.85
CA ILE A 5 6.77 1.14 -5.16
C ILE A 5 7.03 0.38 -3.86
N CYS A 6 5.96 0.00 -3.18
CA CYS A 6 5.98 -1.03 -2.15
C CYS A 6 6.13 -2.38 -2.85
N VAL A 7 7.37 -2.87 -2.98
CA VAL A 7 7.63 -4.20 -3.56
C VAL A 7 7.43 -5.25 -2.48
N ALA A 8 6.37 -6.05 -2.59
CA ALA A 8 6.39 -7.39 -2.02
C ALA A 8 7.42 -8.19 -2.82
N ILE A 9 8.58 -8.46 -2.21
CA ILE A 9 9.71 -9.09 -2.90
C ILE A 9 9.33 -10.53 -3.23
N ASN A 10 8.85 -10.76 -4.45
CA ASN A 10 8.82 -12.07 -5.07
C ASN A 10 9.77 -12.03 -6.26
N TYR A 11 10.92 -12.69 -6.06
CA TYR A 11 11.94 -13.10 -7.03
C TYR A 11 11.81 -12.54 -8.47
N LEU A 12 12.23 -11.28 -8.68
CA LEU A 12 12.66 -10.83 -10.00
C LEU A 12 14.16 -11.14 -10.15
N PHE A 13 14.56 -11.70 -11.28
CA PHE A 13 15.97 -11.93 -11.66
C PHE A 13 16.78 -10.63 -11.87
N VAL A 14 16.20 -9.47 -11.55
CA VAL A 14 16.74 -8.12 -11.77
C VAL A 14 16.60 -7.31 -10.49
N THR A 15 17.62 -6.51 -10.16
CA THR A 15 17.55 -5.64 -8.98
C THR A 15 16.47 -4.58 -9.14
N ILE A 16 15.78 -4.22 -8.05
CA ILE A 16 14.76 -3.17 -8.06
C ILE A 16 15.30 -1.84 -8.62
N SER A 17 16.57 -1.53 -8.33
CA SER A 17 17.25 -0.34 -8.86
C SER A 17 17.35 -0.34 -10.38
N TRP A 18 17.63 -1.50 -10.97
CA TRP A 18 17.70 -1.63 -12.42
C TRP A 18 16.31 -1.51 -13.06
N PHE A 19 15.31 -2.19 -12.48
CA PHE A 19 13.92 -2.06 -12.93
C PHE A 19 13.44 -0.60 -12.89
N MET A 20 13.67 0.09 -11.77
CA MET A 20 13.30 1.50 -11.62
C MET A 20 14.02 2.41 -12.58
N ARG A 21 15.30 2.16 -12.85
CA ARG A 21 16.05 2.92 -13.86
C ARG A 21 15.38 2.81 -15.23
N CYS A 22 15.12 1.60 -15.71
CA CYS A 22 14.51 1.38 -17.02
C CYS A 22 13.10 1.97 -17.10
N LEU A 23 12.27 1.78 -16.07
CA LEU A 23 10.91 2.30 -16.01
C LEU A 23 10.89 3.83 -16.03
N ASN A 24 11.66 4.46 -15.13
CA ASN A 24 11.66 5.91 -14.97
C ASN A 24 12.22 6.61 -16.21
N GLU A 25 13.28 6.06 -16.81
CA GLU A 25 13.91 6.60 -18.02
C GLU A 25 12.92 6.63 -19.19
N GLU A 26 12.17 5.54 -19.37
CA GLU A 26 11.19 5.43 -20.45
C GLU A 26 10.01 6.38 -20.28
N ILE A 27 9.46 6.48 -19.08
CA ILE A 27 8.37 7.42 -18.78
C ILE A 27 8.85 8.87 -18.96
N ALA A 28 10.03 9.21 -18.44
CA ALA A 28 10.58 10.56 -18.54
C ALA A 28 10.78 10.98 -20.00
N ARG A 29 11.28 10.09 -20.86
CA ARG A 29 11.42 10.36 -22.29
C ARG A 29 10.08 10.63 -22.98
N LYS A 30 9.08 9.80 -22.68
CA LYS A 30 7.74 9.92 -23.28
C LYS A 30 7.06 11.22 -22.84
N ALA A 31 7.07 11.52 -21.55
CA ALA A 31 6.46 12.74 -21.02
C ALA A 31 7.15 14.01 -21.55
N ASN A 32 8.48 14.06 -21.54
CA ASN A 32 9.22 15.20 -22.11
C ASN A 32 8.92 15.41 -23.61
N LYS A 33 8.75 14.31 -24.37
CA LYS A 33 8.38 14.38 -25.78
C LYS A 33 6.96 14.90 -25.98
N GLU A 34 6.01 14.44 -25.15
CA GLU A 34 4.62 14.87 -25.16
C GLU A 34 4.49 16.37 -24.85
N ASP A 35 5.21 16.84 -23.83
CA ASP A 35 5.21 18.24 -23.38
C ASP A 35 6.17 19.15 -24.18
N GLN A 36 6.84 18.61 -25.20
CA GLN A 36 7.84 19.32 -26.02
C GLN A 36 8.96 20.01 -25.19
N CYS A 37 9.31 19.43 -24.04
CA CYS A 37 10.28 20.00 -23.12
C CYS A 37 11.55 19.12 -23.01
N LYS A 38 12.57 19.64 -22.31
CA LYS A 38 13.81 18.93 -22.00
C LYS A 38 14.14 19.15 -20.53
N GLY A 39 14.79 18.17 -19.91
CA GLY A 39 15.25 18.27 -18.52
C GLY A 39 14.88 17.05 -17.70
N ALA A 40 15.09 17.18 -16.38
CA ALA A 40 14.73 16.14 -15.43
C ALA A 40 13.20 16.10 -15.25
N PHE A 41 12.60 14.96 -15.53
CA PHE A 41 11.16 14.72 -15.29
C PHE A 41 10.89 14.28 -13.85
N TRP A 42 11.81 13.50 -13.27
CA TRP A 42 11.69 12.95 -11.92
C TRP A 42 12.54 13.70 -10.90
N GLU A 43 12.09 13.71 -9.64
CA GLU A 43 12.93 14.01 -8.49
C GLU A 43 14.00 12.91 -8.31
N GLY A 44 15.17 13.27 -7.79
CA GLY A 44 16.41 12.47 -7.80
C GLY A 44 16.25 10.94 -7.65
N ARG A 45 16.30 10.42 -6.41
CA ARG A 45 16.32 8.96 -6.15
C ARG A 45 14.93 8.47 -5.73
N PHE A 46 14.56 7.28 -6.20
CA PHE A 46 13.35 6.59 -5.73
C PHE A 46 13.54 6.09 -4.28
N LYS A 47 12.43 5.96 -3.55
CA LYS A 47 12.39 5.30 -2.24
C LYS A 47 11.85 3.88 -2.41
N SER A 48 12.44 2.92 -1.71
CA SER A 48 11.96 1.53 -1.66
C SER A 48 11.96 1.05 -0.22
N GLN A 49 10.87 0.41 0.17
CA GLN A 49 10.65 -0.09 1.51
C GLN A 49 10.14 -1.53 1.45
N ALA A 50 10.84 -2.44 2.13
CA ALA A 50 10.40 -3.83 2.29
C ALA A 50 9.31 -3.92 3.36
N LEU A 51 8.19 -4.57 3.03
CA LEU A 51 7.07 -4.81 3.94
C LEU A 51 7.15 -6.25 4.45
N LEU A 52 7.34 -6.44 5.76
CA LEU A 52 7.71 -7.75 6.31
C LEU A 52 6.56 -8.54 6.94
N ASP A 53 5.38 -7.93 7.05
CA ASP A 53 4.17 -8.52 7.62
C ASP A 53 2.90 -7.80 7.12
N GLN A 54 1.77 -8.32 7.59
CA GLN A 54 0.44 -7.85 7.22
C GLN A 54 0.14 -6.45 7.73
N GLN A 55 0.63 -6.05 8.91
CA GLN A 55 0.41 -4.71 9.44
C GLN A 55 1.11 -3.67 8.55
N ALA A 56 2.39 -3.89 8.21
CA ALA A 56 3.12 -3.03 7.29
C ALA A 56 2.49 -2.98 5.88
N LEU A 57 1.99 -4.13 5.40
CA LEU A 57 1.25 -4.19 4.13
C LEU A 57 0.00 -3.33 4.16
N LEU A 58 -0.87 -3.50 5.16
CA LEU A 58 -2.11 -2.75 5.28
C LEU A 58 -1.85 -1.25 5.43
N SER A 59 -0.83 -0.84 6.21
CA SER A 59 -0.45 0.57 6.33
C SER A 59 0.05 1.16 5.01
N CYS A 60 0.86 0.43 4.21
CA CYS A 60 1.24 0.89 2.87
C CYS A 60 0.00 1.01 1.97
N MET A 61 -0.92 0.03 2.01
CA MET A 61 -2.14 0.06 1.21
C MET A 61 -3.02 1.26 1.57
N MET A 62 -3.23 1.55 2.87
CA MET A 62 -3.93 2.76 3.33
C MET A 62 -3.28 4.03 2.79
N TYR A 63 -1.96 4.13 2.91
CA TYR A 63 -1.23 5.31 2.44
C TYR A 63 -1.48 5.51 0.94
N VAL A 64 -1.30 4.47 0.12
CA VAL A 64 -1.43 4.55 -1.34
C VAL A 64 -2.86 4.84 -1.78
N ASP A 65 -3.82 4.08 -1.27
CA ASP A 65 -5.23 4.17 -1.72
C ASP A 65 -5.90 5.47 -1.24
N LEU A 66 -5.46 6.06 -0.12
CA LEU A 66 -5.96 7.37 0.36
C LEU A 66 -5.23 8.57 -0.26
N ASN A 67 -4.10 8.38 -0.96
CA ASN A 67 -3.34 9.51 -1.51
C ASN A 67 -4.14 10.41 -2.46
N PRO A 68 -4.93 9.88 -3.42
CA PRO A 68 -5.72 10.75 -4.30
C PRO A 68 -6.72 11.62 -3.55
N ILE A 69 -7.30 11.09 -2.48
CA ILE A 69 -8.23 11.82 -1.62
C ILE A 69 -7.49 12.91 -0.84
N ARG A 70 -6.34 12.55 -0.25
CA ARG A 70 -5.48 13.49 0.50
C ARG A 70 -4.96 14.64 -0.37
N ALA A 71 -4.60 14.35 -1.60
CA ALA A 71 -4.12 15.32 -2.58
C ALA A 71 -5.25 16.17 -3.19
N GLY A 72 -6.52 15.88 -2.88
CA GLY A 72 -7.67 16.60 -3.42
C GLY A 72 -7.92 16.36 -4.91
N VAL A 73 -7.30 15.33 -5.50
CA VAL A 73 -7.46 15.00 -6.93
C VAL A 73 -8.65 14.07 -7.19
N ALA A 74 -9.18 13.43 -6.14
CA ALA A 74 -10.38 12.60 -6.21
C ALA A 74 -11.29 12.83 -4.99
N PRO A 75 -12.63 12.91 -5.18
CA PRO A 75 -13.56 13.14 -4.09
C PRO A 75 -13.92 11.87 -3.30
N SER A 76 -13.70 10.68 -3.86
CA SER A 76 -14.01 9.40 -3.24
C SER A 76 -13.13 8.27 -3.77
N LEU A 77 -13.10 7.13 -3.08
CA LEU A 77 -12.28 5.97 -3.46
C LEU A 77 -12.73 5.38 -4.82
N GLU A 78 -14.03 5.43 -5.12
CA GLU A 78 -14.61 4.99 -6.39
C GLU A 78 -14.15 5.86 -7.58
N GLN A 79 -13.91 7.14 -7.31
CA GLN A 79 -13.49 8.14 -8.29
C GLN A 79 -11.96 8.37 -8.28
N SER A 80 -11.22 7.56 -7.53
CA SER A 80 -9.76 7.60 -7.51
C SER A 80 -9.16 6.80 -8.67
N ASP A 81 -9.09 7.44 -9.84
CA ASP A 81 -8.61 6.79 -11.06
C ASP A 81 -7.20 6.21 -10.90
N PHE A 82 -6.99 5.05 -11.53
CA PHE A 82 -5.71 4.34 -11.56
C PHE A 82 -5.21 3.84 -10.19
N THR A 83 -6.11 3.60 -9.23
CA THR A 83 -5.78 3.00 -7.94
C THR A 83 -6.22 1.54 -7.82
N SER A 84 -5.56 0.81 -6.90
CA SER A 84 -5.92 -0.57 -6.60
C SER A 84 -7.29 -0.69 -5.94
N ILE A 85 -7.65 0.25 -5.06
CA ILE A 85 -8.96 0.28 -4.40
C ILE A 85 -10.10 0.50 -5.38
N GLN A 86 -9.94 1.41 -6.34
CA GLN A 86 -10.95 1.64 -7.38
C GLN A 86 -11.20 0.36 -8.18
N GLN A 87 -10.13 -0.30 -8.64
CA GLN A 87 -10.25 -1.55 -9.39
C GLN A 87 -11.01 -2.60 -8.57
N ARG A 88 -10.67 -2.77 -7.29
CA ARG A 88 -11.32 -3.74 -6.40
C ARG A 88 -12.80 -3.43 -6.18
N ILE A 89 -13.17 -2.16 -5.96
CA ILE A 89 -14.57 -1.75 -5.80
C ILE A 89 -15.36 -2.05 -7.09
N ARG A 90 -14.81 -1.71 -8.26
CA ARG A 90 -15.43 -2.01 -9.56
C ARG A 90 -15.64 -3.52 -9.75
N GLU A 91 -14.65 -4.33 -9.41
CA GLU A 91 -14.74 -5.80 -9.50
C GLU A 91 -15.71 -6.41 -8.48
N TYR A 92 -15.88 -5.78 -7.32
CA TYR A 92 -16.81 -6.19 -6.27
C TYR A 92 -18.27 -5.96 -6.69
N HIS A 93 -18.55 -4.84 -7.36
CA HIS A 93 -19.88 -4.53 -7.90
C HIS A 93 -20.23 -5.29 -9.19
N GLN A 94 -19.26 -5.94 -9.85
CA GLN A 94 -19.54 -6.73 -11.05
C GLN A 94 -20.32 -8.02 -10.72
N PRO A 95 -21.49 -8.26 -11.35
CA PRO A 95 -22.28 -9.45 -11.08
C PRO A 95 -21.52 -10.72 -11.49
N LYS A 96 -21.49 -11.72 -10.60
CA LYS A 96 -20.74 -12.98 -10.76
C LYS A 96 -21.01 -13.73 -12.08
N ILE A 97 -22.20 -13.54 -12.66
CA ILE A 97 -22.65 -14.14 -13.93
C ILE A 97 -21.72 -13.73 -15.09
N SER A 98 -21.17 -12.52 -15.05
CA SER A 98 -20.29 -11.98 -16.10
C SER A 98 -18.84 -12.49 -16.07
N ARG A 99 -18.46 -13.31 -15.06
CA ARG A 99 -17.13 -13.94 -14.98
C ARG A 99 -17.00 -15.22 -15.82
N SER A 100 -18.12 -15.85 -16.19
CA SER A 100 -18.13 -17.11 -16.96
C SER A 100 -17.89 -16.93 -18.46
N ASN A 101 -18.16 -15.73 -19.00
CA ASN A 101 -18.12 -15.45 -20.45
C ASN A 101 -17.07 -14.40 -20.87
N LYS A 102 -16.19 -13.95 -19.96
CA LYS A 102 -15.09 -13.07 -20.37
C LYS A 102 -13.96 -13.92 -20.93
N ALA A 103 -13.75 -13.77 -22.24
CA ALA A 103 -12.55 -14.18 -22.95
C ALA A 103 -11.29 -13.87 -22.12
N SER A 104 -10.28 -14.73 -22.28
CA SER A 104 -8.96 -14.68 -21.64
C SER A 104 -8.55 -13.26 -21.26
N PRO A 105 -8.03 -13.02 -20.04
CA PRO A 105 -7.61 -11.69 -19.61
C PRO A 105 -6.73 -11.09 -20.71
N SER A 106 -7.13 -9.94 -21.23
CA SER A 106 -6.29 -9.21 -22.18
C SER A 106 -4.91 -9.04 -21.54
N ALA A 107 -3.85 -9.21 -22.33
CA ALA A 107 -2.46 -9.24 -21.85
C ALA A 107 -2.02 -7.99 -21.05
N ASN A 108 -2.88 -6.98 -20.92
CA ASN A 108 -2.65 -5.71 -20.26
C ASN A 108 -3.42 -5.53 -18.93
N HIS A 109 -4.15 -6.54 -18.44
CA HIS A 109 -4.85 -6.42 -17.16
C HIS A 109 -4.06 -7.08 -16.02
N PHE A 110 -3.46 -6.25 -15.16
CA PHE A 110 -2.76 -6.74 -13.96
C PHE A 110 -3.76 -7.26 -12.94
N GLN A 111 -3.65 -8.55 -12.60
CA GLN A 111 -4.48 -9.16 -11.58
C GLN A 111 -3.95 -8.79 -10.19
N LEU A 112 -4.80 -8.16 -9.39
CA LEU A 112 -4.48 -7.82 -8.01
C LEU A 112 -4.46 -9.06 -7.12
N LEU A 113 -3.56 -9.09 -6.14
CA LEU A 113 -3.55 -10.14 -5.12
C LEU A 113 -4.93 -10.19 -4.41
N PRO A 114 -5.59 -11.35 -4.33
CA PRO A 114 -6.94 -11.44 -3.78
C PRO A 114 -6.93 -11.30 -2.26
N PHE A 115 -8.05 -10.80 -1.71
CA PHE A 115 -8.34 -10.90 -0.28
C PHE A 115 -8.88 -12.30 0.00
N VAL A 116 -8.19 -13.08 0.85
CA VAL A 116 -8.53 -14.48 1.14
C VAL A 116 -9.20 -14.65 2.50
N GLY A 117 -9.27 -13.61 3.34
CA GLY A 117 -9.80 -13.71 4.69
C GLY A 117 -8.95 -14.58 5.62
N ALA A 118 -9.29 -14.60 6.92
CA ALA A 118 -8.57 -15.41 7.91
C ALA A 118 -8.88 -16.92 7.80
N GLU A 119 -10.00 -17.28 7.17
CA GLU A 119 -10.52 -18.66 7.16
C GLU A 119 -9.87 -19.57 6.10
N HIS A 120 -9.15 -19.00 5.13
CA HIS A 120 -8.41 -19.76 4.13
C HIS A 120 -6.92 -19.88 4.51
N SER A 121 -6.66 -20.35 5.73
CA SER A 121 -5.30 -20.70 6.16
C SER A 121 -4.78 -21.89 5.32
N ALA A 122 -3.69 -21.64 4.58
CA ALA A 122 -2.71 -22.60 4.07
C ALA A 122 -2.66 -22.97 2.56
N LYS A 123 -3.57 -22.54 1.66
CA LYS A 123 -3.48 -22.95 0.23
C LYS A 123 -3.48 -21.87 -0.84
N THR A 124 -3.87 -20.63 -0.55
CA THR A 124 -3.99 -19.57 -1.58
C THR A 124 -3.13 -18.36 -1.22
N ALA A 125 -2.25 -17.94 -2.12
CA ALA A 125 -1.51 -16.69 -1.97
C ALA A 125 -2.50 -15.51 -1.99
N GLY A 126 -2.52 -14.69 -0.93
CA GLY A 126 -3.53 -13.66 -0.76
C GLY A 126 -3.24 -12.69 0.39
N ILE A 127 -4.03 -11.62 0.45
CA ILE A 127 -4.09 -10.71 1.59
C ILE A 127 -5.01 -11.36 2.63
N ASN A 128 -4.47 -11.67 3.81
CA ASN A 128 -5.17 -12.40 4.89
C ASN A 128 -6.13 -11.50 5.69
N VAL A 129 -6.98 -10.76 4.98
CA VAL A 129 -8.05 -9.89 5.50
C VAL A 129 -9.28 -10.13 4.63
N ALA A 130 -10.49 -10.00 5.18
CA ALA A 130 -11.67 -9.98 4.32
C ALA A 130 -11.77 -8.62 3.62
N PHE A 131 -12.16 -8.57 2.35
CA PHE A 131 -12.25 -7.30 1.63
C PHE A 131 -13.24 -6.32 2.30
N ALA A 132 -14.30 -6.83 2.94
CA ALA A 132 -15.24 -6.01 3.71
C ALA A 132 -14.56 -5.32 4.91
N ASP A 133 -13.72 -6.02 5.66
CA ASP A 133 -12.97 -5.44 6.78
C ASP A 133 -11.95 -4.39 6.28
N TYR A 134 -11.38 -4.60 5.09
CA TYR A 134 -10.51 -3.60 4.45
C TYR A 134 -11.29 -2.34 4.07
N LEU A 135 -12.50 -2.48 3.51
CA LEU A 135 -13.37 -1.34 3.18
C LEU A 135 -13.78 -0.55 4.43
N GLU A 136 -14.12 -1.25 5.53
CA GLU A 136 -14.40 -0.61 6.82
C GLU A 136 -13.17 0.16 7.32
N LEU A 137 -11.98 -0.45 7.25
CA LEU A 137 -10.73 0.16 7.71
C LEU A 137 -10.36 1.41 6.91
N ILE A 138 -10.44 1.38 5.57
CA ILE A 138 -10.05 2.51 4.73
C ILE A 138 -11.04 3.67 4.83
N ASP A 139 -12.35 3.39 4.90
CA ASP A 139 -13.37 4.42 5.12
C ASP A 139 -13.18 5.08 6.49
N TRP A 140 -13.01 4.29 7.55
CA TRP A 140 -12.75 4.82 8.89
C TRP A 140 -11.46 5.63 8.95
N THR A 141 -10.37 5.12 8.37
CA THR A 141 -9.06 5.80 8.33
C THR A 141 -9.16 7.12 7.54
N GLY A 142 -9.81 7.11 6.37
CA GLY A 142 -10.00 8.30 5.55
C GLY A 142 -10.82 9.38 6.26
N ARG A 143 -11.86 9.00 7.01
CA ARG A 143 -12.65 9.94 7.83
C ARG A 143 -11.84 10.55 8.96
N CYS A 144 -10.98 9.77 9.61
CA CYS A 144 -10.14 10.24 10.71
C CYS A 144 -8.99 11.16 10.24
N LEU A 145 -8.48 10.94 9.02
CA LEU A 145 -7.39 11.72 8.41
C LEU A 145 -7.87 12.94 7.60
N ARG A 146 -9.15 13.33 7.71
CA ARG A 146 -9.74 14.45 6.98
C ARG A 146 -8.94 15.76 7.13
N ASN A 147 -8.65 16.39 6.00
CA ASN A 147 -7.88 17.64 5.94
C ASN A 147 -8.57 18.81 6.66
N ASP A 148 -9.90 18.84 6.68
CA ASP A 148 -10.69 19.91 7.30
C ASP A 148 -10.95 19.69 8.80
N LYS A 149 -10.75 18.46 9.30
CA LYS A 149 -10.92 18.13 10.72
C LYS A 149 -9.98 16.98 11.12
N LYS A 150 -8.76 17.34 11.52
CA LYS A 150 -7.83 16.37 12.15
C LYS A 150 -8.30 16.02 13.56
N GLY A 151 -8.23 14.74 13.92
CA GLY A 151 -8.45 14.26 15.29
C GLY A 151 -9.89 13.85 15.65
N PHE A 152 -10.82 13.80 14.69
CA PHE A 152 -12.11 13.16 14.95
C PHE A 152 -11.99 11.64 14.78
N ILE A 153 -11.81 10.93 15.89
CA ILE A 153 -11.85 9.47 15.94
C ILE A 153 -13.31 9.06 16.11
N ALA A 154 -13.90 8.44 15.09
CA ALA A 154 -15.25 7.89 15.21
C ALA A 154 -15.28 6.85 16.36
N SER A 155 -16.31 6.89 17.18
CA SER A 155 -16.41 6.10 18.41
C SER A 155 -16.34 4.58 18.20
N ASN A 156 -16.64 4.10 16.99
CA ASN A 156 -16.55 2.69 16.65
C ASN A 156 -15.25 2.38 15.91
N GLN A 157 -14.29 1.79 16.60
CA GLN A 157 -13.02 1.34 16.02
C GLN A 157 -13.26 0.09 15.14
N PRO A 158 -12.66 0.00 13.94
CA PRO A 158 -12.77 -1.17 13.08
C PRO A 158 -12.32 -2.46 13.79
N LYS A 159 -13.08 -3.55 13.57
CA LYS A 159 -12.80 -4.86 14.20
C LYS A 159 -11.39 -5.37 13.91
N ILE A 160 -10.87 -5.11 12.72
CA ILE A 160 -9.52 -5.52 12.33
C ILE A 160 -8.45 -4.91 13.24
N LEU A 161 -8.61 -3.66 13.70
CA LEU A 161 -7.65 -3.05 14.61
C LEU A 161 -7.70 -3.71 15.99
N GLN A 162 -8.90 -4.07 16.46
CA GLN A 162 -9.07 -4.81 17.71
C GLN A 162 -8.44 -6.20 17.63
N GLN A 163 -8.66 -6.92 16.53
CA GLN A 163 -8.04 -8.24 16.28
C GLN A 163 -6.52 -8.18 16.22
N LEU A 164 -5.97 -7.09 15.68
CA LEU A 164 -4.53 -6.84 15.64
C LEU A 164 -3.97 -6.26 16.95
N GLY A 165 -4.82 -5.91 17.91
CA GLY A 165 -4.46 -5.24 19.15
C GLY A 165 -3.95 -3.80 18.98
N ILE A 166 -4.12 -3.20 17.80
CA ILE A 166 -3.56 -1.88 17.47
C ILE A 166 -4.54 -0.80 17.96
N THR A 167 -4.03 0.21 18.67
CA THR A 167 -4.84 1.36 19.08
C THR A 167 -5.15 2.28 17.89
N SER A 168 -6.30 2.96 17.93
CA SER A 168 -6.68 3.94 16.90
C SER A 168 -5.58 4.98 16.64
N ASP A 169 -5.01 5.55 17.69
CA ASP A 169 -3.94 6.56 17.57
C ASP A 169 -2.69 6.00 16.89
N ALA A 170 -2.23 4.82 17.32
CA ALA A 170 -1.06 4.17 16.74
C ALA A 170 -1.28 3.86 15.25
N TRP A 171 -2.48 3.44 14.88
CA TRP A 171 -2.84 3.15 13.49
C TRP A 171 -2.87 4.40 12.62
N LEU A 172 -3.54 5.46 13.09
CA LEU A 172 -3.67 6.71 12.34
C LEU A 172 -2.32 7.40 12.16
N GLU A 173 -1.52 7.44 13.21
CA GLU A 173 -0.15 7.96 13.19
C GLU A 173 0.70 7.21 12.15
N HIS A 174 0.57 5.88 12.08
CA HIS A 174 1.27 5.06 11.07
C HIS A 174 0.77 5.24 9.66
N SER A 175 -0.54 5.34 9.48
CA SER A 175 -1.15 5.44 8.15
C SER A 175 -0.88 6.81 7.51
N GLU A 176 -0.81 7.89 8.32
CA GLU A 176 -0.47 9.22 7.83
C GLU A 176 1.03 9.36 7.51
N GLN A 177 1.90 8.84 8.39
CA GLN A 177 3.36 9.06 8.38
C GLN A 177 4.18 7.81 8.02
N PHE A 178 3.59 6.92 7.23
CA PHE A 178 4.17 5.62 6.89
C PHE A 178 5.60 5.74 6.32
N MET A 179 5.83 6.76 5.49
CA MET A 179 7.08 6.97 4.79
C MET A 179 8.17 7.64 5.64
N GLU A 180 7.81 8.37 6.69
CA GLU A 180 8.76 9.08 7.55
C GLU A 180 9.29 8.21 8.69
N ARG A 181 8.48 7.27 9.20
CA ARG A 181 8.79 6.46 10.40
C ARG A 181 9.81 5.36 10.15
N TYR A 182 9.77 4.79 8.96
CA TYR A 182 10.64 3.71 8.54
C TYR A 182 11.64 4.21 7.51
N ALA A 183 12.82 3.58 7.45
CA ALA A 183 13.79 3.88 6.41
C ALA A 183 13.47 3.07 5.15
N ASN A 184 14.01 1.87 5.05
CA ASN A 184 13.88 0.98 3.90
C ASN A 184 13.21 -0.37 4.25
N VAL A 185 12.72 -0.52 5.47
CA VAL A 185 12.06 -1.74 5.94
C VAL A 185 11.00 -1.39 7.00
N SER A 186 9.84 -2.04 6.92
CA SER A 186 8.70 -1.85 7.83
C SER A 186 8.11 -3.21 8.23
N GLY A 187 7.70 -3.33 9.49
CA GLY A 187 7.13 -4.54 10.07
C GLY A 187 7.49 -4.71 11.54
N LYS A 188 7.32 -5.90 12.09
CA LYS A 188 7.67 -6.27 13.46
C LYS A 188 9.17 -6.14 13.67
N TRP A 189 9.56 -5.51 14.79
CA TRP A 189 10.95 -5.15 15.06
C TRP A 189 11.92 -6.33 14.91
N SER A 190 11.55 -7.51 15.39
CA SER A 190 12.36 -8.73 15.25
C SER A 190 12.59 -9.11 13.78
N ARG A 191 11.56 -9.00 12.93
CA ARG A 191 11.66 -9.29 11.48
C ARG A 191 12.51 -8.24 10.78
N MET A 192 12.39 -6.97 11.17
CA MET A 192 13.23 -5.88 10.63
C MET A 192 14.71 -6.11 10.94
N CYS A 193 15.04 -6.46 12.19
CA CYS A 193 16.40 -6.80 12.59
C CYS A 193 16.96 -7.99 11.81
N ALA A 194 16.20 -9.07 11.70
CA ALA A 194 16.60 -10.26 10.94
C ALA A 194 16.82 -9.94 9.45
N PHE A 195 15.93 -9.16 8.84
CA PHE A 195 16.06 -8.71 7.45
C PHE A 195 17.34 -7.89 7.23
N LYS A 196 17.65 -6.95 8.13
CA LYS A 196 18.88 -6.15 8.01
C LYS A 196 20.14 -6.96 8.18
N GLN A 197 20.17 -7.88 9.15
CA GLN A 197 21.31 -8.80 9.32
C GLN A 197 21.55 -9.61 8.05
N HIS A 198 20.48 -10.17 7.46
CA HIS A 198 20.57 -10.91 6.20
C HIS A 198 21.05 -10.03 5.03
N ALA A 199 20.63 -8.76 4.98
CA ALA A 199 21.05 -7.80 3.98
C ALA A 199 22.44 -7.17 4.25
N GLY A 200 23.20 -7.65 5.24
CA GLY A 200 24.54 -7.15 5.58
C GLY A 200 24.57 -5.78 6.29
N GLY A 201 23.45 -5.34 6.85
CA GLY A 201 23.32 -4.07 7.57
C GLY A 201 23.22 -4.25 9.10
N HIS A 202 23.63 -3.22 9.84
CA HIS A 202 23.65 -3.24 11.31
C HIS A 202 22.61 -2.31 11.98
N TRP A 203 21.91 -1.47 11.19
CA TRP A 203 21.01 -0.44 11.73
C TRP A 203 19.62 -0.44 11.08
N CYS A 204 18.59 -0.32 11.91
CA CYS A 204 17.18 -0.19 11.55
C CYS A 204 16.59 1.09 12.16
N LYS A 205 15.91 1.89 11.35
CA LYS A 205 15.03 2.98 11.83
C LYS A 205 13.64 2.43 12.14
N GLY A 206 12.96 2.99 13.15
CA GLY A 206 11.52 2.76 13.36
C GLY A 206 11.17 1.79 14.49
N LYS A 207 12.05 1.54 15.47
CA LYS A 207 11.78 0.65 16.61
C LYS A 207 10.52 1.02 17.40
N SER A 208 10.40 2.28 17.79
CA SER A 208 9.23 2.77 18.54
C SER A 208 7.94 2.58 17.74
N ALA A 209 7.98 3.02 16.48
CA ALA A 209 6.85 2.90 15.57
C ALA A 209 6.45 1.43 15.35
N SER A 210 7.42 0.54 15.16
CA SER A 210 7.17 -0.90 15.07
C SER A 210 6.47 -1.45 16.31
N HIS A 211 6.91 -1.08 17.52
CA HIS A 211 6.27 -1.54 18.75
C HIS A 211 4.83 -1.04 18.92
N GLN A 212 4.51 0.18 18.47
CA GLN A 212 3.14 0.71 18.50
C GLN A 212 2.21 -0.08 17.57
N LEU A 213 2.72 -0.51 16.40
CA LEU A 213 1.95 -1.28 15.41
C LEU A 213 1.90 -2.79 15.70
N HIS A 214 2.79 -3.27 16.58
CA HIS A 214 2.89 -4.67 16.97
C HIS A 214 2.87 -4.79 18.50
N PRO A 215 1.69 -4.64 19.12
CA PRO A 215 1.53 -4.85 20.55
C PRO A 215 1.96 -6.27 20.94
N LYS A 216 2.34 -6.43 22.22
CA LYS A 216 2.85 -7.69 22.76
C LYS A 216 1.77 -8.75 22.87
#